data_AF-A0A7T9DKA8-F1
#
_entry.id   AF-A0A7T9DKA8-F1
#
_cell.length_a   1.000
_cell.length_b   1.000
_cell.length_c   1.000
_cell.angle_alpha   90.00
_cell.angle_beta   90.00
_cell.angle_gamma   90.00
#
_symmetry.space_group_name_H-M   'P 1'
#
loop_
_entity.id
_entity.type
_entity.pdbx_description
1 polymer ?
#
loop_
_entity_poly.entity_id
_entity_poly.type
_entity_poly.pdbx_seq_one_letter_code
_entity_poly.pdbx_strand_id
1 'polypeptide(L)'
;MALSTTTERSPLIKWGAIAVIALMLLSGAAVYLASTTQDDTTTNPDDPNNGVTRTLVSNEVEATVKDLFPSAVIISQTSETDKTALDEAISSIPGVRAVQSQFTKLDFNSGAVSYLGQISLTADANKELFIDSIFETGLFSSPEIYFQALIETPIEVQAASEDGKTETVRLPSNQVLGYTTLYTRPGDKVMGPLQIVMQGNQVVNAFLFESQNVSQSPSPLSLSITAPVLELQSKLIVTGSIHYFPNFSEAMIQNSLNAIPSVGGIDNVLIPRRDNVLVVHLPQSDAVMDDINGFVQANGTQFVSFGTDANALLVGLGNVTLAEAKLLLTQAIESSLQTNVPLEFTEPQTQLLVDVNTTAQNTQQASDAIEHYFLSLDANALIQSYQPGILSIASLGDGNASYAVPDSKLNAYLLPGHAIGNDVTVQVSATLIRDELVEASALEVVTP
;
A
#
# COMPACT_ATOMS: atom_id res chain seq x y z
N MET A 1 -2.00 -20.47 3.73
CA MET A 1 -3.07 -19.67 3.07
C MET A 1 -2.44 -18.35 2.67
N ALA A 2 -2.25 -18.12 1.37
CA ALA A 2 -1.71 -16.86 0.87
C ALA A 2 -2.80 -15.78 0.98
N LEU A 3 -2.71 -14.95 2.02
CA LEU A 3 -3.50 -13.72 2.12
C LEU A 3 -2.93 -12.73 1.10
N SER A 4 -3.54 -12.69 -0.07
CA SER A 4 -3.47 -11.57 -1.00
C SER A 4 -4.04 -10.34 -0.30
N THR A 5 -3.20 -9.59 0.41
CA THR A 5 -3.52 -8.25 0.87
C THR A 5 -3.35 -7.27 -0.29
N THR A 6 -4.24 -7.36 -1.28
CA THR A 6 -4.60 -6.18 -2.07
C THR A 6 -5.33 -5.26 -1.13
N THR A 7 -4.58 -4.42 -0.42
CA THR A 7 -5.13 -3.29 0.31
C THR A 7 -5.77 -2.38 -0.72
N GLU A 8 -7.06 -2.56 -0.99
CA GLU A 8 -7.87 -1.56 -1.67
C GLU A 8 -7.84 -0.30 -0.80
N ARG A 9 -6.85 0.56 -1.06
CA ARG A 9 -6.83 1.93 -0.53
C ARG A 9 -8.15 2.56 -0.94
N SER A 10 -8.85 3.13 0.05
CA SER A 10 -10.20 3.64 -0.13
C SER A 10 -10.29 4.59 -1.34
N PRO A 11 -11.41 4.58 -2.08
CA PRO A 11 -11.58 5.47 -3.24
C PRO A 11 -11.43 6.95 -2.86
N LEU A 12 -11.64 7.33 -1.59
CA LEU A 12 -11.46 8.68 -1.07
C LEU A 12 -10.00 9.18 -1.13
N ILE A 13 -9.00 8.30 -1.00
CA ILE A 13 -7.58 8.69 -1.11
C ILE A 13 -7.20 8.95 -2.58
N LYS A 14 -7.76 8.18 -3.52
CA LYS A 14 -7.58 8.41 -4.96
C LYS A 14 -8.16 9.76 -5.40
N TRP A 15 -9.35 10.12 -4.91
CA TRP A 15 -9.95 11.44 -5.18
C TRP A 15 -9.18 12.58 -4.52
N GLY A 16 -8.62 12.36 -3.32
CA GLY A 16 -7.76 13.34 -2.63
C GLY A 16 -6.45 13.62 -3.38
N ALA A 17 -5.78 12.57 -3.87
CA ALA A 17 -4.58 12.72 -4.70
C ALA A 17 -4.91 13.42 -6.04
N ILE A 18 -5.98 13.02 -6.72
CA ILE A 18 -6.44 13.67 -7.97
C ILE A 18 -6.80 15.15 -7.73
N ALA A 19 -7.44 15.51 -6.61
CA ALA A 19 -7.77 16.89 -6.28
C ALA A 19 -6.52 17.74 -5.96
N VAL A 20 -5.52 17.17 -5.29
CA VAL A 20 -4.24 17.83 -5.00
C VAL A 20 -3.41 17.99 -6.28
N ILE A 21 -3.35 16.97 -7.13
CA ILE A 21 -2.71 17.01 -8.45
C ILE A 21 -3.40 18.04 -9.35
N ALA A 22 -4.74 18.10 -9.31
CA ALA A 22 -5.54 19.10 -10.01
C ALA A 22 -5.19 20.53 -9.54
N LEU A 23 -5.06 20.76 -8.23
CA LEU A 23 -4.72 22.07 -7.67
C LEU A 23 -3.30 22.51 -8.03
N MET A 24 -2.33 21.58 -8.06
CA MET A 24 -0.93 21.89 -8.34
C MET A 24 -0.59 21.99 -9.83
N LEU A 25 -1.34 21.32 -10.71
CA LEU A 25 -1.22 21.57 -12.16
C LEU A 25 -1.92 22.87 -12.58
N LEU A 26 -2.97 23.28 -11.86
CA LEU A 26 -3.60 24.61 -12.01
C LEU A 26 -2.65 25.75 -11.66
N SER A 27 -1.80 25.62 -10.62
CA SER A 27 -0.78 26.64 -10.32
C SER A 27 0.31 26.73 -11.39
N GLY A 28 0.69 25.62 -12.03
CA GLY A 28 1.61 25.61 -13.17
C GLY A 28 1.06 26.34 -14.41
N ALA A 29 -0.21 26.11 -14.75
CA ALA A 29 -0.87 26.81 -15.85
C ALA A 29 -1.05 28.32 -15.57
N ALA A 30 -1.32 28.70 -14.32
CA ALA A 30 -1.41 30.10 -13.90
C ALA A 30 -0.05 30.85 -14.05
N VAL A 31 1.07 30.18 -13.78
CA VAL A 31 2.41 30.76 -13.98
C VAL A 31 2.76 30.87 -15.47
N TYR A 32 2.38 29.89 -16.30
CA TYR A 32 2.61 29.96 -17.74
C TYR A 32 1.81 31.10 -18.39
N LEU A 33 0.53 31.26 -18.02
CA LEU A 33 -0.31 32.37 -18.47
C LEU A 33 0.20 33.73 -17.99
N ALA A 34 0.67 33.84 -16.73
CA ALA A 34 1.26 35.07 -16.20
C ALA A 34 2.59 35.46 -16.87
N SER A 35 3.36 34.50 -17.41
CA SER A 35 4.59 34.77 -18.15
C SER A 35 4.39 35.13 -19.62
N THR A 36 3.20 34.86 -20.19
CA THR A 36 2.82 35.28 -21.54
C THR A 36 2.08 36.62 -21.60
N THR A 37 1.63 37.16 -20.47
CA THR A 37 1.10 38.53 -20.38
C THR A 37 2.23 39.51 -20.10
N GLN A 38 2.98 39.87 -21.15
CA GLN A 38 3.78 41.08 -21.13
C GLN A 38 2.82 42.28 -21.08
N ASP A 39 3.01 43.16 -20.10
CA ASP A 39 2.19 44.33 -19.77
C ASP A 39 1.54 45.02 -20.98
N ASP A 40 0.21 44.98 -21.04
CA ASP A 40 -0.57 46.03 -21.69
C ASP A 40 -1.76 46.39 -20.80
N THR A 41 -1.56 47.40 -19.96
CA THR A 41 -2.57 47.96 -19.06
C THR A 41 -3.65 48.70 -19.85
N THR A 42 -4.54 47.98 -20.51
CA THR A 42 -5.86 48.48 -20.94
C THR A 42 -6.91 47.36 -20.85
N THR A 43 -7.34 47.01 -19.64
CA THR A 43 -8.47 46.07 -19.46
C THR A 43 -9.77 46.73 -19.91
N ASN A 44 -10.17 46.45 -21.14
CA ASN A 44 -11.52 46.68 -21.63
C ASN A 44 -12.45 45.60 -20.98
N PRO A 45 -13.52 45.97 -20.26
CA PRO A 45 -14.41 44.99 -19.63
C PRO A 45 -15.19 44.10 -20.62
N ASP A 46 -15.13 44.41 -21.92
CA ASP A 46 -15.80 43.67 -23.00
C ASP A 46 -14.89 42.65 -23.72
N ASP A 47 -13.69 42.34 -23.21
CA ASP A 47 -12.88 41.26 -23.78
C ASP A 47 -13.50 39.88 -23.43
N PRO A 48 -13.98 39.09 -24.41
CA PRO A 48 -14.53 37.76 -24.16
C PRO A 48 -13.54 36.76 -23.54
N ASN A 49 -12.25 37.12 -23.44
CA ASN A 49 -11.22 36.33 -22.76
C ASN A 49 -11.17 36.53 -21.23
N ASN A 50 -11.90 37.47 -20.64
CA ASN A 50 -11.99 37.65 -19.17
C ASN A 50 -13.00 36.69 -18.50
N GLY A 51 -13.08 35.45 -18.97
CA GLY A 51 -13.98 34.42 -18.43
C GLY A 51 -13.48 33.85 -17.09
N VAL A 52 -14.42 33.53 -16.18
CA VAL A 52 -14.13 32.77 -14.96
C VAL A 52 -13.46 31.44 -15.34
N THR A 53 -12.32 31.12 -14.72
CA THR A 53 -11.67 29.83 -14.90
C THR A 53 -12.39 28.76 -14.10
N ARG A 54 -12.72 27.63 -14.72
CA ARG A 54 -13.32 26.48 -14.05
C ARG A 54 -12.69 25.18 -14.52
N THR A 55 -12.68 24.19 -13.64
CA THR A 55 -12.17 22.85 -13.92
C THR A 55 -13.34 21.87 -13.99
N LEU A 56 -13.29 21.00 -14.98
CA LEU A 56 -14.21 19.89 -15.16
C LEU A 56 -13.42 18.58 -15.14
N VAL A 57 -14.03 17.52 -14.65
CA VAL A 57 -13.44 16.19 -14.62
C VAL A 57 -14.41 15.22 -15.28
N SER A 58 -13.93 14.49 -16.27
CA SER A 58 -14.72 13.41 -16.87
C SER A 58 -14.70 12.16 -16.00
N ASN A 59 -15.67 11.28 -16.25
CA ASN A 59 -15.50 9.87 -15.88
C ASN A 59 -14.32 9.25 -16.66
N GLU A 60 -14.03 7.98 -16.43
CA GLU A 60 -13.00 7.27 -17.19
C GLU A 60 -13.28 7.28 -18.69
N VAL A 61 -12.29 7.72 -19.47
CA VAL A 61 -12.31 7.79 -20.92
C VAL A 61 -11.28 6.80 -21.45
N GLU A 62 -11.67 5.95 -22.40
CA GLU A 62 -10.73 5.13 -23.16
C GLU A 62 -9.92 6.02 -24.11
N ALA A 63 -8.61 5.89 -24.08
CA ALA A 63 -7.69 6.69 -24.85
C ALA A 63 -6.52 5.83 -25.37
N THR A 64 -5.82 6.30 -26.40
CA THR A 64 -4.66 5.60 -26.99
C THR A 64 -3.40 6.42 -26.83
N VAL A 65 -2.35 5.83 -26.27
CA VAL A 65 -1.04 6.47 -26.12
C VAL A 65 -0.37 6.58 -27.49
N LYS A 66 -0.01 7.79 -27.90
CA LYS A 66 0.64 8.07 -29.19
C LYS A 66 2.15 8.15 -29.07
N ASP A 67 2.63 8.80 -28.02
CA ASP A 67 4.06 8.99 -27.78
C ASP A 67 4.34 9.15 -26.29
N LEU A 68 5.59 8.91 -25.89
CA LEU A 68 6.07 9.11 -24.53
C LEU A 68 7.14 10.19 -24.51
N PHE A 69 6.99 11.16 -23.63
CA PHE A 69 7.99 12.20 -23.45
C PHE A 69 9.07 11.77 -22.46
N PRO A 70 10.32 12.23 -22.63
CA PRO A 70 11.39 12.03 -21.64
C PRO A 70 11.18 12.99 -20.47
N SER A 71 10.06 12.87 -19.78
CA SER A 71 9.71 13.68 -18.62
C SER A 71 8.82 12.91 -17.67
N ALA A 72 9.01 13.19 -16.39
CA ALA A 72 8.28 12.59 -15.29
C ALA A 72 7.71 13.67 -14.38
N VAL A 73 6.65 13.32 -13.67
CA VAL A 73 6.08 14.11 -12.58
C VAL A 73 6.18 13.29 -11.31
N ILE A 74 6.74 13.89 -10.27
CA ILE A 74 6.83 13.33 -8.93
C ILE A 74 5.86 14.09 -8.04
N ILE A 75 4.98 13.36 -7.35
CA ILE A 75 4.08 13.88 -6.33
C ILE A 75 4.39 13.15 -5.02
N SER A 76 4.71 13.88 -3.96
CA SER A 76 5.00 13.25 -2.67
C SER A 76 4.84 14.21 -1.50
N GLN A 77 4.90 13.67 -0.29
CA GLN A 77 5.26 14.39 0.91
C GLN A 77 6.76 14.23 1.21
N THR A 78 7.34 15.27 1.81
CA THR A 78 8.72 15.28 2.29
C THR A 78 8.80 16.01 3.64
N SER A 79 9.76 15.60 4.48
CA SER A 79 10.18 16.34 5.66
C SER A 79 11.27 17.37 5.36
N GLU A 80 11.83 17.36 4.15
CA GLU A 80 12.82 18.35 3.72
C GLU A 80 12.13 19.71 3.55
N THR A 81 12.75 20.74 4.10
CA THR A 81 12.22 22.11 4.11
C THR A 81 12.96 23.02 3.12
N ASP A 82 14.15 22.62 2.67
CA ASP A 82 14.90 23.32 1.63
C ASP A 82 14.62 22.75 0.24
N LYS A 83 13.89 23.54 -0.57
CA LYS A 83 13.62 23.22 -1.97
C LYS A 83 14.88 23.03 -2.80
N THR A 84 15.92 23.82 -2.53
CA THR A 84 17.15 23.79 -3.32
C THR A 84 17.88 22.47 -3.10
N ALA A 85 18.01 22.05 -1.84
CA ALA A 85 18.63 20.77 -1.48
C ALA A 85 17.92 19.58 -2.13
N LEU A 86 16.58 19.60 -2.12
CA LEU A 86 15.78 18.54 -2.72
C LEU A 86 15.88 18.53 -4.26
N ASP A 87 15.82 19.70 -4.90
CA ASP A 87 15.98 19.81 -6.36
C ASP A 87 17.41 19.41 -6.80
N GLU A 88 18.44 19.74 -6.02
CA GLU A 88 19.82 19.33 -6.26
C GLU A 88 19.98 17.81 -6.12
N ALA A 89 19.37 17.20 -5.10
CA ALA A 89 19.37 15.75 -4.92
C ALA A 89 18.76 15.04 -6.12
N ILE A 90 17.59 15.50 -6.61
CA ILE A 90 16.97 14.92 -7.81
C ILE A 90 17.79 15.21 -9.06
N SER A 91 18.34 16.42 -9.20
CA SER A 91 19.18 16.79 -10.34
C SER A 91 20.47 15.97 -10.41
N SER A 92 20.91 15.39 -9.29
CA SER A 92 22.09 14.51 -9.23
C SER A 92 21.83 13.09 -9.74
N ILE A 93 20.56 12.71 -9.94
CA ILE A 93 20.19 11.38 -10.44
C ILE A 93 20.60 11.25 -11.91
N PRO A 94 21.30 10.15 -12.29
CA PRO A 94 21.69 9.91 -13.67
C PRO A 94 20.52 10.01 -14.64
N GLY A 95 20.69 10.77 -15.70
CA GLY A 95 19.68 10.97 -16.75
C GLY A 95 18.70 12.11 -16.48
N VAL A 96 18.74 12.78 -15.32
CA VAL A 96 17.98 14.01 -15.07
C VAL A 96 18.66 15.21 -15.73
N ARG A 97 17.89 15.97 -16.54
CA ARG A 97 18.35 17.17 -17.23
C ARG A 97 17.95 18.46 -16.51
N ALA A 98 16.73 18.49 -15.97
CA ALA A 98 16.21 19.66 -15.28
C ALA A 98 15.10 19.27 -14.30
N VAL A 99 14.98 20.02 -13.22
CA VAL A 99 13.96 19.88 -12.19
C VAL A 99 13.21 21.20 -12.08
N GLN A 100 11.88 21.15 -12.17
CA GLN A 100 11.00 22.28 -11.89
C GLN A 100 10.00 21.86 -10.81
N SER A 101 10.15 22.39 -9.62
CA SER A 101 9.33 21.96 -8.48
C SER A 101 8.55 23.08 -7.80
N GLN A 102 7.46 22.69 -7.13
CA GLN A 102 6.62 23.53 -6.30
C GLN A 102 6.47 22.91 -4.91
N PHE A 103 6.46 23.76 -3.90
CA PHE A 103 6.37 23.41 -2.48
C PHE A 103 5.08 24.00 -1.92
N THR A 104 4.26 23.19 -1.26
CA THR A 104 3.11 23.68 -0.49
C THR A 104 3.17 23.11 0.92
N LYS A 105 3.25 23.97 1.93
CA LYS A 105 3.13 23.56 3.33
C LYS A 105 1.67 23.21 3.60
N LEU A 106 1.40 21.94 3.94
CA LEU A 106 0.04 21.45 4.15
C LEU A 106 -0.50 21.83 5.54
N ASP A 107 0.38 22.02 6.53
CA ASP A 107 0.03 22.50 7.87
C ASP A 107 1.27 23.16 8.50
N PHE A 108 1.08 24.24 9.26
CA PHE A 108 2.16 24.90 10.00
C PHE A 108 2.67 24.04 11.17
N ASN A 109 1.87 23.08 11.65
CA ASN A 109 2.19 22.28 12.84
C ASN A 109 2.80 20.90 12.56
N SER A 110 2.64 20.33 11.36
CA SER A 110 3.10 18.97 11.05
C SER A 110 4.54 18.90 10.50
N GLY A 111 5.09 20.03 10.05
CA GLY A 111 6.41 20.09 9.40
C GLY A 111 6.47 19.42 8.02
N ALA A 112 5.42 18.72 7.59
CA ALA A 112 5.37 18.02 6.31
C ALA A 112 5.06 18.98 5.15
N VAL A 113 5.84 18.87 4.08
CA VAL A 113 5.71 19.68 2.87
C VAL A 113 5.22 18.79 1.73
N SER A 114 4.23 19.27 0.98
CA SER A 114 3.84 18.66 -0.28
C SER A 114 4.78 19.10 -1.39
N TYR A 115 5.29 18.13 -2.13
CA TYR A 115 6.19 18.30 -3.26
C TYR A 115 5.49 17.91 -4.56
N LEU A 116 5.57 18.79 -5.56
CA LEU A 116 5.31 18.48 -6.96
C LEU A 116 6.55 18.85 -7.77
N GLY A 117 7.16 17.88 -8.43
CA GLY A 117 8.32 18.09 -9.30
C GLY A 117 8.03 17.64 -10.73
N GLN A 118 8.20 18.53 -11.70
CA GLN A 118 8.30 18.18 -13.11
C GLN A 118 9.77 17.99 -13.48
N ILE A 119 10.11 16.77 -13.89
CA ILE A 119 11.47 16.33 -14.14
C ILE A 119 11.64 16.13 -15.64
N SER A 120 12.57 16.86 -16.26
CA SER A 120 13.03 16.56 -17.61
C SER A 120 14.12 15.51 -17.56
N LEU A 121 13.95 14.42 -18.31
CA LEU A 121 14.92 13.36 -18.47
C LEU A 121 15.65 13.51 -19.81
N THR A 122 16.81 12.88 -19.90
CA THR A 122 17.48 12.60 -21.17
C THR A 122 16.70 11.56 -21.97
N ALA A 123 16.81 11.58 -23.31
CA ALA A 123 16.01 10.70 -24.17
C ALA A 123 16.34 9.21 -23.98
N ASP A 124 17.56 8.91 -23.53
CA ASP A 124 18.11 7.59 -23.24
C ASP A 124 18.07 7.24 -21.74
N ALA A 125 17.42 8.06 -20.90
CA ALA A 125 17.28 7.78 -19.48
C ALA A 125 16.53 6.45 -19.27
N ASN A 126 17.11 5.57 -18.46
CA ASN A 126 16.42 4.38 -17.98
C ASN A 126 15.39 4.80 -16.92
N LYS A 127 14.11 4.53 -17.19
CA LYS A 127 12.99 4.94 -16.34
C LYS A 127 12.90 4.14 -15.03
N GLU A 128 13.23 2.85 -15.06
CA GLU A 128 13.27 2.02 -13.85
C GLU A 128 14.34 2.52 -12.89
N LEU A 129 15.58 2.70 -13.38
CA LEU A 129 16.69 3.22 -12.58
C LEU A 129 16.41 4.62 -12.02
N PHE A 130 15.73 5.47 -12.79
CA PHE A 130 15.31 6.79 -12.30
C PHE A 130 14.35 6.68 -11.12
N ILE A 131 13.35 5.79 -11.20
CA ILE A 131 12.40 5.55 -10.11
C ILE A 131 13.11 4.99 -8.90
N ASP A 132 13.94 3.96 -9.07
CA ASP A 132 14.70 3.33 -7.98
C ASP A 132 15.59 4.37 -7.27
N SER A 133 16.29 5.21 -8.05
CA SER A 133 17.11 6.29 -7.51
C SER A 133 16.31 7.30 -6.68
N ILE A 134 15.05 7.60 -7.07
CA ILE A 134 14.17 8.48 -6.28
C ILE A 134 13.82 7.83 -4.94
N PHE A 135 13.47 6.55 -4.92
CA PHE A 135 13.17 5.83 -3.68
C PHE A 135 14.41 5.73 -2.77
N GLU A 136 15.59 5.47 -3.35
CA GLU A 136 16.86 5.37 -2.63
C GLU A 136 17.29 6.68 -1.97
N THR A 137 16.84 7.85 -2.48
CA THR A 137 17.15 9.14 -1.82
C THR A 137 16.64 9.21 -0.38
N GLY A 138 15.57 8.47 -0.04
CA GLY A 138 14.91 8.54 1.26
C GLY A 138 14.28 9.89 1.60
N LEU A 139 14.24 10.83 0.65
CA LEU A 139 13.72 12.19 0.85
C LEU A 139 12.18 12.25 0.86
N PHE A 140 11.53 11.19 0.40
CA PHE A 140 10.10 11.12 0.17
C PHE A 140 9.46 9.98 0.97
N SER A 141 8.30 10.24 1.57
CA SER A 141 7.59 9.23 2.37
C SER A 141 6.83 8.20 1.53
N SER A 142 6.44 8.53 0.29
CA SER A 142 5.82 7.61 -0.69
C SER A 142 5.68 8.33 -2.04
N PRO A 143 6.75 8.50 -2.83
CA PRO A 143 6.66 9.23 -4.08
C PRO A 143 5.77 8.51 -5.10
N GLU A 144 4.80 9.22 -5.66
CA GLU A 144 4.07 8.81 -6.85
C GLU A 144 4.73 9.42 -8.09
N ILE A 145 5.11 8.57 -9.04
CA ILE A 145 5.87 8.97 -10.23
C ILE A 145 5.09 8.58 -11.48
N TYR A 146 4.81 9.58 -12.31
CA TYR A 146 4.10 9.41 -13.58
C TYR A 146 4.94 9.93 -14.75
N PHE A 147 4.88 9.30 -15.90
CA PHE A 147 5.56 9.76 -17.11
C PHE A 147 4.63 10.54 -18.01
N GLN A 148 5.12 11.61 -18.63
CA GLN A 148 4.31 12.37 -19.57
C GLN A 148 4.19 11.65 -20.91
N ALA A 149 3.00 11.69 -21.49
CA ALA A 149 2.67 11.06 -22.76
C ALA A 149 1.81 11.98 -23.62
N LEU A 150 1.84 11.77 -24.94
CA LEU A 150 0.82 12.30 -25.84
C LEU A 150 -0.28 11.25 -25.98
N ILE A 151 -1.51 11.59 -25.62
CA ILE A 151 -2.63 10.65 -25.59
C ILE A 151 -3.73 11.12 -26.54
N GLU A 152 -4.25 10.19 -27.34
CA GLU A 152 -5.41 10.41 -28.19
C GLU A 152 -6.70 10.00 -27.48
N THR A 153 -7.60 10.96 -27.27
CA THR A 153 -8.89 10.80 -26.61
C THR A 153 -10.03 11.05 -27.59
N PRO A 154 -11.28 10.68 -27.25
CA PRO A 154 -12.46 11.22 -27.92
C PRO A 154 -12.44 12.76 -27.93
N ILE A 155 -12.88 13.35 -29.04
CA ILE A 155 -12.93 14.81 -29.20
C ILE A 155 -14.06 15.45 -28.38
N GLU A 156 -15.11 14.69 -28.07
CA GLU A 156 -16.22 15.12 -27.23
C GLU A 156 -16.28 14.22 -26.00
N VAL A 157 -16.29 14.85 -24.82
CA VAL A 157 -16.23 14.16 -23.52
C VAL A 157 -17.28 14.75 -22.59
N GLN A 158 -17.98 13.89 -21.85
CA GLN A 158 -18.86 14.34 -20.77
C GLN A 158 -18.03 14.55 -19.51
N ALA A 159 -18.07 15.77 -18.96
CA ALA A 159 -17.32 16.15 -17.76
C ALA A 159 -18.22 16.86 -16.75
N ALA A 160 -17.87 16.74 -15.47
CA ALA A 160 -18.59 17.34 -14.36
C ALA A 160 -17.73 18.42 -13.67
N SER A 161 -18.36 19.53 -13.29
CA SER A 161 -17.77 20.49 -12.35
C SER A 161 -17.84 19.98 -10.90
N GLU A 162 -17.14 20.66 -9.99
CA GLU A 162 -17.11 20.35 -8.56
C GLU A 162 -18.51 20.35 -7.90
N ASP A 163 -19.44 21.17 -8.40
CA ASP A 163 -20.84 21.20 -7.97
C ASP A 163 -21.70 20.06 -8.55
N GLY A 164 -21.09 19.12 -9.28
CA GLY A 164 -21.72 17.94 -9.86
C GLY A 164 -22.50 18.19 -11.14
N LYS A 165 -22.48 19.40 -11.71
CA LYS A 165 -23.13 19.67 -13.01
C LYS A 165 -22.32 19.06 -14.14
N THR A 166 -22.99 18.26 -14.96
CA THR A 166 -22.38 17.61 -16.13
C THR A 166 -22.63 18.42 -17.39
N GLU A 167 -21.61 18.50 -18.25
CA GLU A 167 -21.69 19.11 -19.57
C GLU A 167 -20.85 18.31 -20.58
N THR A 168 -21.24 18.36 -21.86
CA THR A 168 -20.44 17.79 -22.95
C THR A 168 -19.48 18.85 -23.46
N VAL A 169 -18.19 18.57 -23.36
CA VAL A 169 -17.13 19.48 -23.77
C VAL A 169 -16.47 18.94 -25.03
N ARG A 170 -16.29 19.81 -26.02
CA ARG A 170 -15.54 19.51 -27.23
C ARG A 170 -14.12 20.04 -27.10
N LEU A 171 -13.15 19.13 -27.14
CA LEU A 171 -11.74 19.46 -27.09
C LEU A 171 -11.29 20.10 -28.41
N PRO A 172 -10.31 21.03 -28.37
CA PRO A 172 -9.76 21.66 -29.57
C PRO A 172 -8.96 20.68 -30.44
N SER A 173 -8.42 19.63 -29.81
CA SER A 173 -7.69 18.53 -30.43
C SER A 173 -8.11 17.22 -29.77
N ASN A 174 -8.07 16.11 -30.52
CA ASN A 174 -8.22 14.77 -29.95
C ASN A 174 -6.92 14.30 -29.28
N GLN A 175 -5.84 15.09 -29.31
CA GLN A 175 -4.58 14.80 -28.65
C GLN A 175 -4.39 15.73 -27.45
N VAL A 176 -4.16 15.13 -26.30
CA VAL A 176 -3.97 15.80 -25.01
C VAL A 176 -2.70 15.30 -24.34
N LEU A 177 -2.19 16.06 -23.37
CA LEU A 177 -1.12 15.56 -22.50
C LEU A 177 -1.70 14.49 -21.57
N GLY A 178 -0.93 13.45 -21.31
CA GLY A 178 -1.27 12.38 -20.39
C GLY A 178 -0.19 12.14 -19.36
N TYR A 179 -0.58 11.58 -18.23
CA TYR A 179 0.31 11.10 -17.18
C TYR A 179 0.09 9.60 -17.02
N THR A 180 1.10 8.82 -17.39
CA THR A 180 1.03 7.36 -17.53
C THR A 180 1.95 6.66 -16.54
N THR A 181 1.69 5.38 -16.29
CA THR A 181 2.55 4.55 -15.46
C THR A 181 3.85 4.14 -16.17
N LEU A 182 4.79 3.54 -15.44
CA LEU A 182 6.09 3.11 -15.95
C LEU A 182 6.00 2.18 -17.17
N TYR A 183 5.07 1.21 -17.13
CA TYR A 183 5.00 0.13 -18.13
C TYR A 183 4.17 0.48 -19.38
N THR A 184 3.66 1.72 -19.44
CA THR A 184 2.89 2.21 -20.59
C THR A 184 3.81 2.46 -21.79
N ARG A 185 3.39 2.00 -22.97
CA ARG A 185 4.11 2.06 -24.24
C ARG A 185 3.28 2.79 -25.30
N PRO A 186 3.90 3.41 -26.33
CA PRO A 186 3.18 3.91 -27.49
C PRO A 186 2.33 2.80 -28.14
N GLY A 187 1.08 3.13 -28.47
CA GLY A 187 0.08 2.21 -29.00
C GLY A 187 -0.85 1.59 -27.95
N ASP A 188 -0.55 1.74 -26.66
CA ASP A 188 -1.41 1.23 -25.60
C ASP A 188 -2.76 1.91 -25.56
N LYS A 189 -3.79 1.12 -25.26
CA LYS A 189 -5.08 1.60 -24.78
C LYS A 189 -5.05 1.77 -23.27
N VAL A 190 -5.34 2.97 -22.82
CA VAL A 190 -5.43 3.35 -21.40
C VAL A 190 -6.83 3.88 -21.10
N MET A 191 -7.23 3.78 -19.84
CA MET A 191 -8.43 4.40 -19.31
C MET A 191 -8.03 5.38 -18.20
N GLY A 192 -8.79 6.46 -18.08
CA GLY A 192 -8.49 7.48 -17.11
C GLY A 192 -9.45 8.67 -17.13
N PRO A 193 -9.61 9.40 -16.02
CA PRO A 193 -10.34 10.67 -16.04
C PRO A 193 -9.56 11.72 -16.84
N LEU A 194 -10.28 12.47 -17.66
CA LEU A 194 -9.79 13.66 -18.34
C LEU A 194 -10.14 14.89 -17.49
N GLN A 195 -9.13 15.63 -17.08
CA GLN A 195 -9.30 16.92 -16.44
C GLN A 195 -9.25 18.01 -17.51
N ILE A 196 -10.25 18.88 -17.53
CA ILE A 196 -10.41 19.94 -18.53
C ILE A 196 -10.48 21.28 -17.81
N VAL A 197 -9.59 22.21 -18.16
CA VAL A 197 -9.56 23.57 -17.64
C VAL A 197 -10.17 24.49 -18.69
N MET A 198 -11.23 25.20 -18.31
CA MET A 198 -11.93 26.14 -19.17
C MET A 198 -11.80 27.57 -18.68
N GLN A 199 -11.70 28.51 -19.61
CA GLN A 199 -11.80 29.95 -19.38
C GLN A 199 -13.02 30.47 -20.13
N GLY A 200 -14.09 30.78 -19.40
CA GLY A 200 -15.41 30.96 -20.02
C GLY A 200 -15.87 29.66 -20.70
N ASN A 201 -16.05 29.72 -22.02
CA ASN A 201 -16.49 28.57 -22.84
C ASN A 201 -15.35 27.94 -23.65
N GLN A 202 -14.11 28.40 -23.49
CA GLN A 202 -12.95 27.90 -24.22
C GLN A 202 -12.18 26.90 -23.36
N VAL A 203 -11.79 25.77 -23.95
CA VAL A 203 -10.86 24.82 -23.32
C VAL A 203 -9.45 25.40 -23.44
N VAL A 204 -8.84 25.69 -22.29
CA VAL A 204 -7.47 26.22 -22.22
C VAL A 204 -6.46 25.10 -22.06
N ASN A 205 -6.82 24.06 -21.31
CA ASN A 205 -5.96 22.89 -21.12
C ASN A 205 -6.80 21.63 -20.90
N ALA A 206 -6.27 20.48 -21.29
CA ALA A 206 -6.85 19.18 -20.99
C ALA A 206 -5.74 18.16 -20.80
N PHE A 207 -5.86 17.31 -19.78
CA PHE A 207 -4.91 16.24 -19.53
C PHE A 207 -5.58 15.00 -18.93
N LEU A 208 -5.04 13.84 -19.27
CA LEU A 208 -5.55 12.54 -18.83
C LEU A 208 -4.61 11.94 -17.77
N PHE A 209 -5.16 11.38 -16.70
CA PHE A 209 -4.42 10.52 -15.77
C PHE A 209 -4.76 9.07 -16.02
N GLU A 210 -3.76 8.24 -16.30
CA GLU A 210 -3.97 6.80 -16.43
C GLU A 210 -4.45 6.22 -15.09
N SER A 211 -5.68 5.72 -15.06
CA SER A 211 -6.19 4.89 -13.97
C SER A 211 -5.94 3.41 -14.23
N GLN A 212 -5.95 3.01 -15.51
CA GLN A 212 -5.72 1.63 -15.95
C GLN A 212 -5.07 1.60 -17.33
N ASN A 213 -4.11 0.70 -17.54
CA ASN A 213 -3.64 0.32 -18.86
C ASN A 213 -4.31 -0.99 -19.31
N VAL A 214 -5.28 -0.88 -20.20
CA VAL A 214 -6.08 -2.03 -20.69
C VAL A 214 -5.21 -2.95 -21.56
N SER A 215 -4.13 -2.42 -22.15
CA SER A 215 -3.24 -3.18 -23.04
C SER A 215 -2.10 -3.90 -22.33
N GLN A 216 -1.85 -3.61 -21.05
CA GLN A 216 -0.78 -4.28 -20.29
C GLN A 216 -1.09 -5.74 -19.95
N SER A 217 -2.37 -6.13 -19.88
CA SER A 217 -2.85 -7.48 -19.50
C SER A 217 -1.92 -8.20 -18.50
N PRO A 218 -1.82 -7.71 -17.24
CA PRO A 218 -0.99 -8.35 -16.23
C PRO A 218 -1.42 -9.81 -16.06
N SER A 219 -0.46 -10.73 -16.10
CA SER A 219 -0.73 -12.15 -15.87
C SER A 219 0.07 -12.64 -14.66
N PRO A 220 -0.60 -13.23 -13.65
CA PRO A 220 0.10 -13.82 -12.54
C PRO A 220 0.78 -15.11 -13.00
N LEU A 221 2.03 -15.29 -12.59
CA LEU A 221 2.80 -16.51 -12.75
C LEU A 221 3.08 -17.07 -11.36
N SER A 222 2.69 -18.33 -11.12
CA SER A 222 3.01 -19.02 -9.88
C SER A 222 3.55 -20.41 -10.17
N LEU A 223 4.75 -20.70 -9.67
CA LEU A 223 5.44 -21.96 -9.88
C LEU A 223 6.26 -22.35 -8.66
N SER A 224 6.50 -23.65 -8.50
CA SER A 224 7.46 -24.17 -7.52
C SER A 224 8.79 -24.42 -8.20
N ILE A 225 9.87 -23.90 -7.64
CA ILE A 225 11.23 -24.08 -8.16
C ILE A 225 12.18 -24.48 -7.05
N THR A 226 13.23 -25.21 -7.44
CA THR A 226 14.38 -25.48 -6.58
C THR A 226 15.55 -24.67 -7.10
N ALA A 227 16.18 -23.88 -6.22
CA ALA A 227 17.31 -23.02 -6.59
C ALA A 227 18.30 -22.86 -5.43
N PRO A 228 19.58 -22.61 -5.71
CA PRO A 228 20.59 -22.43 -4.68
C PRO A 228 20.48 -21.04 -4.04
N VAL A 229 20.68 -21.00 -2.72
CA VAL A 229 20.79 -19.76 -1.95
C VAL A 229 22.11 -19.06 -2.29
N LEU A 230 22.02 -17.83 -2.80
CA LEU A 230 23.16 -16.99 -3.14
C LEU A 230 23.60 -16.12 -1.96
N GLU A 231 22.64 -15.50 -1.27
CA GLU A 231 22.89 -14.57 -0.17
C GLU A 231 21.84 -14.76 0.94
N LEU A 232 22.26 -14.57 2.19
CA LEU A 232 21.40 -14.62 3.38
C LEU A 232 21.64 -13.39 4.22
N GLN A 233 20.57 -12.70 4.61
CA GLN A 233 20.64 -11.57 5.53
C GLN A 233 20.68 -12.06 6.98
N SER A 234 21.40 -11.36 7.85
CA SER A 234 21.39 -11.61 9.31
C SER A 234 20.13 -11.03 9.98
N LYS A 235 18.96 -11.28 9.38
CA LYS A 235 17.66 -10.76 9.80
C LYS A 235 16.62 -11.87 9.78
N LEU A 236 15.64 -11.80 10.68
CA LEU A 236 14.43 -12.61 10.68
C LEU A 236 13.21 -11.71 10.56
N ILE A 237 12.23 -12.18 9.81
CA ILE A 237 10.86 -11.66 9.81
C ILE A 237 10.02 -12.70 10.51
N VAL A 238 9.53 -12.34 11.69
CA VAL A 238 8.73 -13.23 12.53
C VAL A 238 7.28 -12.80 12.38
N THR A 239 6.43 -13.72 11.94
CA THR A 239 5.00 -13.49 11.82
C THR A 239 4.24 -14.55 12.58
N GLY A 240 3.07 -14.21 13.10
CA GLY A 240 2.24 -15.20 13.75
C GLY A 240 1.00 -14.64 14.41
N SER A 241 0.35 -15.53 15.14
CA SER A 241 -0.77 -15.19 15.99
C SER A 241 -0.61 -15.80 17.38
N ILE A 242 -1.04 -15.04 18.37
CA ILE A 242 -1.14 -15.49 19.75
C ILE A 242 -2.52 -15.15 20.30
N HIS A 243 -2.97 -15.87 21.31
CA HIS A 243 -4.18 -15.53 22.05
C HIS A 243 -4.03 -14.17 22.73
N TYR A 244 -5.16 -13.48 22.89
CA TYR A 244 -5.21 -12.25 23.66
C TYR A 244 -4.59 -12.44 25.04
N PHE A 245 -3.77 -11.46 25.44
CA PHE A 245 -3.33 -11.33 26.82
C PHE A 245 -3.28 -9.85 27.26
N PRO A 246 -3.52 -9.58 28.55
CA PRO A 246 -3.60 -8.22 29.06
C PRO A 246 -2.21 -7.56 29.04
N ASN A 247 -2.19 -6.26 28.75
CA ASN A 247 -0.96 -5.46 28.65
C ASN A 247 0.02 -5.89 27.54
N PHE A 248 -0.41 -6.71 26.58
CA PHE A 248 0.39 -6.93 25.38
C PHE A 248 0.68 -5.61 24.67
N SER A 249 1.94 -5.35 24.38
CA SER A 249 2.41 -4.12 23.76
C SER A 249 3.68 -4.37 22.95
N GLU A 250 3.92 -3.53 21.96
CA GLU A 250 5.14 -3.56 21.14
C GLU A 250 6.40 -3.44 22.02
N ALA A 251 6.37 -2.55 23.01
CA ALA A 251 7.48 -2.36 23.96
C ALA A 251 7.78 -3.63 24.78
N MET A 252 6.76 -4.38 25.18
CA MET A 252 6.95 -5.65 25.89
C MET A 252 7.66 -6.67 25.01
N ILE A 253 7.21 -6.84 23.75
CA ILE A 253 7.81 -7.77 22.79
C ILE A 253 9.25 -7.35 22.55
N GLN A 254 9.47 -6.08 22.22
CA GLN A 254 10.80 -5.54 21.93
C GLN A 254 11.78 -5.79 23.08
N ASN A 255 11.39 -5.47 24.31
CA ASN A 255 12.25 -5.68 25.48
C ASN A 255 12.55 -7.16 25.73
N SER A 256 11.56 -8.03 25.54
CA SER A 256 11.72 -9.47 25.79
C SER A 256 12.59 -10.14 24.73
N LEU A 257 12.38 -9.81 23.46
CA LEU A 257 13.17 -10.37 22.37
C LEU A 257 14.62 -9.85 22.38
N ASN A 258 14.84 -8.57 22.73
CA ASN A 258 16.18 -8.01 22.91
C ASN A 258 16.98 -8.70 24.03
N ALA A 259 16.33 -9.39 24.96
CA ALA A 259 16.99 -10.15 26.02
C ALA A 259 17.50 -11.53 25.54
N ILE A 260 17.10 -11.97 24.34
CA ILE A 260 17.55 -13.24 23.76
C ILE A 260 18.97 -13.07 23.21
N PRO A 261 19.98 -13.86 23.65
CA PRO A 261 21.39 -13.65 23.26
C PRO A 261 21.68 -13.71 21.75
N SER A 262 20.89 -14.45 20.98
CA SER A 262 21.02 -14.59 19.52
C SER A 262 20.33 -13.46 18.75
N VAL A 263 19.60 -12.57 19.43
CA VAL A 263 18.97 -11.38 18.86
C VAL A 263 19.95 -10.20 18.99
N GLY A 264 20.29 -9.60 17.84
CA GLY A 264 21.16 -8.43 17.75
C GLY A 264 20.40 -7.10 17.87
N GLY A 265 19.08 -7.13 17.75
CA GLY A 265 18.19 -5.98 17.92
C GLY A 265 16.84 -6.19 17.26
N ILE A 266 15.90 -5.28 17.50
CA ILE A 266 14.57 -5.27 16.89
C ILE A 266 14.41 -3.97 16.13
N ASP A 267 14.22 -4.06 14.82
CA ASP A 267 14.00 -2.88 13.95
C ASP A 267 12.57 -2.36 14.10
N ASN A 268 11.61 -3.30 14.09
CA ASN A 268 10.20 -2.97 14.06
C ASN A 268 9.36 -4.07 14.73
N VAL A 269 8.29 -3.64 15.38
CA VAL A 269 7.23 -4.51 15.89
C VAL A 269 5.91 -3.93 15.41
N LEU A 270 5.16 -4.69 14.64
CA LEU A 270 3.85 -4.29 14.14
C LEU A 270 2.79 -5.26 14.66
N ILE A 271 1.74 -4.71 15.27
CA ILE A 271 0.55 -5.45 15.70
C ILE A 271 -0.61 -5.02 14.78
N PRO A 272 -0.74 -5.62 13.58
CA PRO A 272 -1.72 -5.16 12.59
C PRO A 272 -3.17 -5.40 13.04
N ARG A 273 -3.39 -6.41 13.89
CA ARG A 273 -4.69 -6.74 14.43
C ARG A 273 -4.56 -7.20 15.88
N ARG A 274 -5.32 -6.55 16.75
CA ARG A 274 -5.47 -6.94 18.14
C ARG A 274 -6.95 -7.13 18.42
N ASP A 275 -7.40 -8.38 18.39
CA ASP A 275 -8.74 -8.68 18.87
C ASP A 275 -8.72 -8.69 20.39
N ASN A 276 -9.68 -8.01 20.99
CA ASN A 276 -9.93 -8.02 22.43
C ASN A 276 -11.36 -8.48 22.73
N VAL A 277 -12.03 -9.09 21.75
CA VAL A 277 -13.41 -9.56 21.84
C VAL A 277 -13.41 -11.08 21.89
N LEU A 278 -13.87 -11.62 23.01
CA LEU A 278 -14.19 -13.02 23.19
C LEU A 278 -15.61 -13.29 22.68
N VAL A 279 -15.78 -14.25 21.80
CA VAL A 279 -17.12 -14.67 21.35
C VAL A 279 -17.55 -15.88 22.16
N VAL A 280 -18.73 -15.81 22.78
CA VAL A 280 -19.35 -16.94 23.48
C VAL A 280 -20.54 -17.41 22.65
N HIS A 281 -20.47 -18.64 22.14
CA HIS A 281 -21.56 -19.26 21.40
C HIS A 281 -22.56 -19.88 22.36
N LEU A 282 -23.82 -19.54 22.16
CA LEU A 282 -24.93 -19.97 23.01
C LEU A 282 -25.76 -21.03 22.29
N PRO A 283 -26.30 -22.03 23.00
CA PRO A 283 -27.24 -22.98 22.40
C PRO A 283 -28.50 -22.24 21.93
N GLN A 284 -29.05 -22.68 20.79
CA GLN A 284 -30.28 -22.11 20.26
C GLN A 284 -31.49 -22.51 21.13
N SER A 285 -31.93 -21.62 22.02
CA SER A 285 -33.15 -21.79 22.82
C SER A 285 -33.72 -20.42 23.22
N ASP A 286 -35.00 -20.18 22.94
CA ASP A 286 -35.67 -18.90 23.22
C ASP A 286 -35.60 -18.51 24.71
N ALA A 287 -35.71 -19.49 25.61
CA ALA A 287 -35.61 -19.27 27.07
C ALA A 287 -34.20 -18.79 27.49
N VAL A 288 -33.16 -19.29 26.82
CA VAL A 288 -31.77 -18.90 27.09
C VAL A 288 -31.50 -17.47 26.63
N MET A 289 -32.17 -17.02 25.55
CA MET A 289 -31.99 -15.67 25.00
C MET A 289 -32.61 -14.58 25.87
N ASP A 290 -33.80 -14.83 26.45
CA ASP A 290 -34.46 -13.89 27.35
C ASP A 290 -33.66 -13.68 28.65
N ASP A 291 -33.15 -14.76 29.23
CA ASP A 291 -32.32 -14.71 30.45
C ASP A 291 -30.97 -14.01 30.21
N ILE A 292 -30.38 -14.20 29.03
CA ILE A 292 -29.11 -13.56 28.66
C ILE A 292 -29.28 -12.07 28.39
N ASN A 293 -30.39 -11.65 27.80
CA ASN A 293 -30.73 -10.23 27.68
C ASN A 293 -30.86 -9.58 29.07
N GLY A 294 -31.46 -10.28 30.03
CA GLY A 294 -31.49 -9.86 31.44
C GLY A 294 -30.09 -9.76 32.06
N PHE A 295 -29.22 -10.74 31.80
CA PHE A 295 -27.84 -10.75 32.26
C PHE A 295 -27.03 -9.55 31.74
N VAL A 296 -27.11 -9.26 30.44
CA VAL A 296 -26.40 -8.12 29.80
C VAL A 296 -26.88 -6.79 30.35
N GLN A 297 -28.20 -6.63 30.56
CA GLN A 297 -28.77 -5.42 31.15
C GLN A 297 -28.35 -5.21 32.62
N ALA A 298 -28.23 -6.29 33.39
CA ALA A 298 -27.87 -6.23 34.82
C ALA A 298 -26.38 -5.94 35.07
N ASN A 299 -25.49 -6.36 34.15
CA ASN A 299 -24.03 -6.29 34.37
C ASN A 299 -23.33 -5.14 33.61
N GLY A 300 -24.06 -4.34 32.84
CA GLY A 300 -23.56 -3.10 32.25
C GLY A 300 -22.79 -3.26 30.94
N THR A 301 -22.86 -2.20 30.13
CA THR A 301 -22.66 -2.15 28.67
C THR A 301 -21.22 -1.87 28.18
N GLN A 302 -20.20 -1.87 29.04
CA GLN A 302 -18.84 -1.56 28.57
C GLN A 302 -18.14 -2.76 27.92
N PHE A 303 -18.64 -3.97 28.13
CA PHE A 303 -17.91 -5.20 27.78
C PHE A 303 -18.75 -6.28 27.13
N VAL A 304 -20.06 -6.12 26.92
CA VAL A 304 -20.89 -7.16 26.30
C VAL A 304 -21.83 -6.55 25.27
N SER A 305 -21.69 -6.90 24.00
CA SER A 305 -22.68 -6.62 22.96
C SER A 305 -23.30 -7.91 22.46
N PHE A 306 -24.62 -7.87 22.22
CA PHE A 306 -25.35 -9.01 21.69
C PHE A 306 -25.36 -8.95 20.17
N GLY A 307 -24.78 -9.95 19.51
CA GLY A 307 -24.97 -10.16 18.08
C GLY A 307 -26.28 -10.91 17.87
N THR A 308 -27.37 -10.18 17.57
CA THR A 308 -28.72 -10.77 17.39
C THR A 308 -28.78 -11.83 16.30
N ASP A 309 -27.83 -11.79 15.37
CA ASP A 309 -27.89 -12.57 14.13
C ASP A 309 -27.13 -13.91 14.24
N ALA A 310 -26.41 -14.17 15.34
CA ALA A 310 -25.48 -15.30 15.47
C ALA A 310 -25.60 -16.14 16.77
N ASN A 311 -26.57 -15.89 17.65
CA ASN A 311 -26.66 -16.53 18.98
C ASN A 311 -25.33 -16.50 19.75
N ALA A 312 -24.68 -15.33 19.74
CA ALA A 312 -23.38 -15.18 20.35
C ALA A 312 -23.29 -13.90 21.19
N LEU A 313 -22.59 -13.99 22.31
CA LEU A 313 -22.18 -12.85 23.12
C LEU A 313 -20.79 -12.41 22.69
N LEU A 314 -20.64 -11.12 22.39
CA LEU A 314 -19.35 -10.50 22.12
C LEU A 314 -18.89 -9.81 23.40
N VAL A 315 -17.81 -10.32 23.98
CA VAL A 315 -17.30 -9.86 25.27
C VAL A 315 -15.94 -9.15 25.12
N GLY A 316 -15.92 -7.84 25.33
CA GLY A 316 -14.67 -7.08 25.43
C GLY A 316 -13.88 -7.46 26.68
N LEU A 317 -12.60 -7.82 26.53
CA LEU A 317 -11.80 -8.37 27.64
C LEU A 317 -11.12 -7.31 28.52
N GLY A 318 -10.99 -6.06 28.07
CA GLY A 318 -10.36 -4.99 28.84
C GLY A 318 -8.92 -5.36 29.25
N ASN A 319 -8.69 -5.54 30.55
CA ASN A 319 -7.41 -5.96 31.16
C ASN A 319 -7.49 -7.35 31.86
N VAL A 320 -8.56 -8.10 31.65
CA VAL A 320 -8.79 -9.41 32.27
C VAL A 320 -8.12 -10.50 31.44
N THR A 321 -7.52 -11.52 32.07
CA THR A 321 -6.95 -12.65 31.32
C THR A 321 -8.04 -13.48 30.65
N LEU A 322 -7.71 -14.17 29.55
CA LEU A 322 -8.68 -15.00 28.84
C LEU A 322 -9.24 -16.14 29.71
N ALA A 323 -8.38 -16.77 30.52
CA ALA A 323 -8.79 -17.84 31.43
C ALA A 323 -9.76 -17.33 32.51
N GLU A 324 -9.48 -16.16 33.09
CA GLU A 324 -10.35 -15.51 34.08
C GLU A 324 -11.68 -15.08 33.45
N ALA A 325 -11.66 -14.47 32.26
CA ALA A 325 -12.85 -14.06 31.56
C ALA A 325 -13.78 -15.25 31.25
N LYS A 326 -13.23 -16.35 30.73
CA LYS A 326 -14.01 -17.58 30.48
C LYS A 326 -14.62 -18.13 31.76
N LEU A 327 -13.86 -18.16 32.86
CA LEU A 327 -14.35 -18.64 34.16
C LEU A 327 -15.50 -17.76 34.67
N LEU A 328 -15.32 -16.44 34.66
CA LEU A 328 -16.34 -15.49 35.12
C LEU A 328 -17.60 -15.56 34.26
N LEU A 329 -17.46 -15.63 32.94
CA LEU A 329 -18.60 -15.76 32.02
C LEU A 329 -19.34 -17.07 32.21
N THR A 330 -18.62 -18.18 32.36
CA THR A 330 -19.23 -19.50 32.60
C THR A 330 -20.02 -19.48 33.90
N GLN A 331 -19.42 -19.01 35.00
CA GLN A 331 -20.11 -18.89 36.30
C GLN A 331 -21.33 -17.97 36.24
N ALA A 332 -21.20 -16.83 35.55
CA ALA A 332 -22.27 -15.86 35.44
C ALA A 332 -23.46 -16.40 34.63
N ILE A 333 -23.19 -17.05 33.50
CA ILE A 333 -24.21 -17.67 32.64
C ILE A 333 -24.87 -18.86 33.36
N GLU A 334 -24.11 -19.76 33.98
CA GLU A 334 -24.66 -20.89 34.74
C GLU A 334 -25.55 -20.42 35.90
N SER A 335 -25.15 -19.35 36.60
CA SER A 335 -25.93 -18.81 37.73
C SER A 335 -27.25 -18.17 37.28
N SER A 336 -27.27 -17.58 36.08
CA SER A 336 -28.46 -16.94 35.51
C SER A 336 -29.41 -17.98 34.90
N LEU A 337 -28.88 -18.95 34.16
CA LEU A 337 -29.67 -19.97 33.45
C LEU A 337 -30.05 -21.17 34.31
N GLN A 338 -29.51 -21.29 35.54
CA GLN A 338 -29.73 -22.42 36.47
C GLN A 338 -29.54 -23.81 35.84
N THR A 339 -28.76 -23.87 34.75
CA THR A 339 -28.53 -25.06 33.94
C THR A 339 -27.06 -25.11 33.54
N ASN A 340 -26.52 -26.32 33.46
CA ASN A 340 -25.15 -26.53 33.02
C ASN A 340 -25.15 -26.53 31.49
N VAL A 341 -24.89 -25.36 30.90
CA VAL A 341 -24.91 -25.15 29.46
C VAL A 341 -23.47 -25.27 28.94
N PRO A 342 -23.19 -26.19 27.99
CA PRO A 342 -21.86 -26.24 27.38
C PRO A 342 -21.66 -24.97 26.55
N LEU A 343 -20.75 -24.11 27.01
CA LEU A 343 -20.35 -22.89 26.30
C LEU A 343 -19.18 -23.19 25.39
N GLU A 344 -19.28 -22.75 24.14
CA GLU A 344 -18.16 -22.76 23.19
C GLU A 344 -17.63 -21.33 23.05
N PHE A 345 -16.30 -21.19 23.02
CA PHE A 345 -15.63 -19.89 22.99
C PHE A 345 -14.80 -19.77 21.72
N THR A 346 -14.96 -18.66 20.98
CA THR A 346 -13.96 -18.23 20.00
C THR A 346 -13.06 -17.20 20.64
N GLU A 347 -11.80 -17.59 20.80
CA GLU A 347 -10.80 -16.81 21.51
C GLU A 347 -10.24 -15.70 20.62
N PRO A 348 -10.10 -14.46 21.13
CA PRO A 348 -9.51 -13.38 20.37
C PRO A 348 -8.03 -13.65 20.10
N GLN A 349 -7.60 -13.37 18.88
CA GLN A 349 -6.23 -13.51 18.43
C GLN A 349 -5.59 -12.14 18.22
N THR A 350 -4.30 -12.04 18.55
CA THR A 350 -3.46 -10.92 18.16
C THR A 350 -2.48 -11.39 17.11
N GLN A 351 -2.49 -10.72 15.96
CA GLN A 351 -1.50 -10.95 14.91
C GLN A 351 -0.29 -10.06 15.16
N LEU A 352 0.89 -10.58 14.83
CA LEU A 352 2.15 -9.86 14.98
C LEU A 352 3.06 -10.05 13.78
N LEU A 353 3.84 -9.02 13.51
CA LEU A 353 4.96 -9.02 12.58
C LEU A 353 6.14 -8.33 13.29
N VAL A 354 7.29 -8.99 13.34
CA VAL A 354 8.48 -8.48 14.02
C VAL A 354 9.70 -8.63 13.11
N ASP A 355 10.42 -7.53 12.95
CA ASP A 355 11.69 -7.49 12.23
C ASP A 355 12.84 -7.57 13.23
N VAL A 356 13.58 -8.68 13.18
CA VAL A 356 14.60 -9.04 14.15
C VAL A 356 15.97 -9.09 13.50
N ASN A 357 16.90 -8.24 13.94
CA ASN A 357 18.30 -8.40 13.61
C ASN A 357 18.90 -9.52 14.45
N THR A 358 19.75 -10.33 13.86
CA THR A 358 20.38 -11.49 14.52
C THR A 358 21.88 -11.27 14.64
N THR A 359 22.50 -11.89 15.65
CA THR A 359 23.95 -11.78 15.88
C THR A 359 24.79 -12.65 14.94
N ALA A 360 24.16 -13.56 14.20
CA ALA A 360 24.81 -14.51 13.30
C ALA A 360 24.02 -14.67 12.00
N GLN A 361 24.71 -15.01 10.91
CA GLN A 361 24.08 -15.22 9.61
C GLN A 361 23.23 -16.50 9.56
N ASN A 362 23.58 -17.55 10.33
CA ASN A 362 22.68 -18.66 10.57
C ASN A 362 21.71 -18.27 11.69
N THR A 363 20.44 -18.13 11.33
CA THR A 363 19.40 -17.57 12.19
C THR A 363 18.58 -18.64 12.92
N GLN A 364 18.88 -19.95 12.75
CA GLN A 364 18.10 -21.04 13.35
C GLN A 364 17.97 -20.89 14.87
N GLN A 365 19.09 -20.67 15.55
CA GLN A 365 19.10 -20.51 17.01
C GLN A 365 18.25 -19.32 17.47
N ALA A 366 18.27 -18.21 16.72
CA ALA A 366 17.44 -17.06 17.02
C ALA A 366 15.96 -17.37 16.80
N SER A 367 15.61 -18.03 15.68
CA SER A 367 14.25 -18.46 15.39
C SER A 367 13.70 -19.36 16.50
N ASP A 368 14.43 -20.41 16.86
CA ASP A 368 14.01 -21.37 17.89
C ASP A 368 13.77 -20.67 19.24
N ALA A 369 14.65 -19.74 19.62
CA ALA A 369 14.52 -18.99 20.87
C ALA A 369 13.33 -18.03 20.86
N ILE A 370 13.03 -17.40 19.72
CA ILE A 370 11.88 -16.50 19.56
C ILE A 370 10.58 -17.31 19.59
N GLU A 371 10.52 -18.43 18.86
CA GLU A 371 9.38 -19.33 18.88
C GLU A 371 9.11 -19.84 20.30
N HIS A 372 10.16 -20.26 21.01
CA HIS A 372 10.06 -20.69 22.41
C HIS A 372 9.54 -19.59 23.33
N TYR A 373 9.98 -18.33 23.14
CA TYR A 373 9.47 -17.20 23.90
C TYR A 373 7.95 -17.03 23.70
N PHE A 374 7.46 -17.04 22.46
CA PHE A 374 6.02 -16.90 22.21
C PHE A 374 5.22 -18.10 22.70
N LEU A 375 5.73 -19.32 22.55
CA LEU A 375 5.11 -20.54 23.11
C LEU A 375 5.05 -20.50 24.65
N SER A 376 5.96 -19.79 25.31
CA SER A 376 5.92 -19.58 26.76
C SER A 376 4.84 -18.59 27.19
N LEU A 377 4.45 -17.66 26.31
CA LEU A 377 3.33 -16.74 26.53
C LEU A 377 1.98 -17.42 26.25
N ASP A 378 1.95 -18.23 25.20
CA ASP A 378 0.76 -18.92 24.72
C ASP A 378 1.17 -20.26 24.09
N ALA A 379 0.78 -21.37 24.72
CA ALA A 379 1.12 -22.72 24.25
C ALA A 379 0.51 -23.04 22.87
N ASN A 380 -0.47 -22.28 22.42
CA ASN A 380 -1.11 -22.41 21.11
C ASN A 380 -0.66 -21.33 20.13
N ALA A 381 0.42 -20.59 20.44
CA ALA A 381 0.98 -19.59 19.55
C ALA A 381 1.37 -20.22 18.20
N LEU A 382 0.97 -19.58 17.12
CA LEU A 382 1.33 -19.97 15.75
C LEU A 382 2.36 -18.97 15.24
N ILE A 383 3.64 -19.26 15.48
CA ILE A 383 4.76 -18.40 15.07
C ILE A 383 5.51 -19.05 13.92
N GLN A 384 5.86 -18.24 12.92
CA GLN A 384 6.74 -18.60 11.83
C GLN A 384 7.78 -17.52 11.65
N SER A 385 9.03 -17.94 11.49
CA SER A 385 10.13 -17.05 11.19
C SER A 385 10.61 -17.33 9.76
N TYR A 386 10.92 -16.26 9.03
CA TYR A 386 11.54 -16.32 7.73
C TYR A 386 12.82 -15.49 7.73
N GLN A 387 13.85 -16.00 7.07
CA GLN A 387 15.10 -15.30 6.82
C GLN A 387 15.08 -14.73 5.39
N PRO A 388 15.17 -13.40 5.21
CA PRO A 388 15.34 -12.82 3.88
C PRO A 388 16.67 -13.26 3.24
N GLY A 389 16.61 -13.60 1.96
CA GLY A 389 17.76 -14.02 1.17
C GLY A 389 17.57 -13.79 -0.32
N ILE A 390 18.61 -14.15 -1.09
CA ILE A 390 18.62 -14.08 -2.54
C ILE A 390 18.91 -15.48 -3.09
N LEU A 391 18.11 -15.91 -4.07
CA LEU A 391 18.31 -17.16 -4.82
C LEU A 391 18.97 -16.88 -6.16
N SER A 392 19.82 -17.80 -6.62
CA SER A 392 20.41 -17.73 -7.97
C SER A 392 19.50 -18.44 -8.98
N ILE A 393 18.76 -17.66 -9.76
CA ILE A 393 17.78 -18.15 -10.74
C ILE A 393 17.91 -17.32 -12.00
N ALA A 394 18.27 -17.93 -13.11
CA ALA A 394 18.42 -17.22 -14.39
C ALA A 394 17.07 -16.91 -15.06
N SER A 395 16.08 -17.79 -14.91
CA SER A 395 14.77 -17.65 -15.55
C SER A 395 13.66 -18.37 -14.80
N LEU A 396 12.44 -17.85 -14.92
CA LEU A 396 11.20 -18.48 -14.45
C LEU A 396 10.42 -19.03 -15.63
N GLY A 397 9.85 -20.22 -15.54
CA GLY A 397 9.11 -20.80 -16.64
C GLY A 397 8.48 -22.16 -16.32
N ASP A 398 7.39 -22.47 -17.00
CA ASP A 398 6.64 -23.74 -16.85
C ASP A 398 6.98 -24.75 -17.97
N GLY A 399 8.08 -24.52 -18.70
CA GLY A 399 8.53 -25.34 -19.82
C GLY A 399 7.98 -24.91 -21.18
N ASN A 400 6.90 -24.12 -21.23
CA ASN A 400 6.37 -23.55 -22.48
C ASN A 400 6.86 -22.13 -22.73
N ALA A 401 7.12 -21.39 -21.67
CA ALA A 401 7.71 -20.05 -21.70
C ALA A 401 8.85 -19.97 -20.67
N SER A 402 9.82 -19.09 -20.95
CA SER A 402 10.95 -18.81 -20.06
C SER A 402 11.17 -17.31 -20.00
N TYR A 403 11.03 -16.76 -18.81
CA TYR A 403 11.11 -15.34 -18.51
C TYR A 403 12.42 -15.06 -17.78
N ALA A 404 13.26 -14.18 -18.31
CA ALA A 404 14.53 -13.85 -17.68
C ALA A 404 14.31 -13.17 -16.32
N VAL A 405 15.08 -13.57 -15.32
CA VAL A 405 15.11 -12.89 -14.01
C VAL A 405 16.23 -11.84 -14.04
N PRO A 406 15.96 -10.57 -13.67
CA PRO A 406 16.99 -9.53 -13.58
C PRO A 406 18.20 -9.99 -12.75
N ASP A 407 19.40 -9.79 -13.30
CA ASP A 407 20.68 -10.19 -12.71
C ASP A 407 20.82 -11.67 -12.29
N SER A 408 19.89 -12.52 -12.72
CA SER A 408 19.74 -13.90 -12.24
C SER A 408 19.61 -14.01 -10.71
N LYS A 409 19.01 -12.99 -10.07
CA LYS A 409 18.83 -12.89 -8.61
C LYS A 409 17.36 -12.73 -8.28
N LEU A 410 16.83 -13.57 -7.39
CA LEU A 410 15.45 -13.48 -6.92
C LEU A 410 15.40 -13.32 -5.40
N ASN A 411 14.70 -12.29 -4.93
CA ASN A 411 14.43 -12.10 -3.50
C ASN A 411 13.53 -13.22 -2.97
N ALA A 412 13.91 -13.78 -1.83
CA ALA A 412 13.20 -14.88 -1.21
C ALA A 412 13.09 -14.73 0.31
N TYR A 413 12.00 -15.29 0.86
CA TYR A 413 11.81 -15.51 2.28
C TYR A 413 11.96 -17.00 2.55
N LEU A 414 13.08 -17.36 3.19
CA LEU A 414 13.48 -18.74 3.42
C LEU A 414 13.25 -19.15 4.87
N LEU A 415 13.10 -20.44 5.14
CA LEU A 415 13.12 -20.93 6.51
C LEU A 415 14.52 -20.73 7.11
N PRO A 416 14.62 -20.46 8.42
CA PRO A 416 15.91 -20.34 9.10
C PRO A 416 16.76 -21.62 8.97
N GLY A 417 18.07 -21.47 9.11
CA GLY A 417 19.00 -22.60 9.20
C GLY A 417 19.67 -23.03 7.89
N HIS A 418 19.29 -22.44 6.75
CA HIS A 418 20.00 -22.66 5.48
C HIS A 418 21.40 -22.05 5.48
N ALA A 419 22.24 -22.58 4.58
CA ALA A 419 23.56 -22.04 4.26
C ALA A 419 23.60 -21.57 2.79
N ILE A 420 24.50 -20.62 2.50
CA ILE A 420 24.78 -20.22 1.12
C ILE A 420 25.24 -21.44 0.31
N GLY A 421 24.65 -21.62 -0.87
CA GLY A 421 24.87 -22.75 -1.76
C GLY A 421 23.88 -23.92 -1.57
N ASN A 422 23.07 -23.92 -0.50
CA ASN A 422 22.02 -24.92 -0.34
C ASN A 422 20.93 -24.73 -1.40
N ASP A 423 20.48 -25.82 -2.02
CA ASP A 423 19.28 -25.82 -2.84
C ASP A 423 18.03 -25.81 -1.96
N VAL A 424 17.14 -24.85 -2.20
CA VAL A 424 15.86 -24.69 -1.49
C VAL A 424 14.70 -24.72 -2.46
N THR A 425 13.59 -25.32 -2.04
CA THR A 425 12.37 -25.36 -2.85
C THR A 425 11.41 -24.27 -2.39
N VAL A 426 11.08 -23.36 -3.29
CA VAL A 426 10.27 -22.18 -3.02
C VAL A 426 9.07 -22.11 -3.94
N GLN A 427 7.99 -21.50 -3.46
CA GLN A 427 6.90 -21.05 -4.29
C GLN A 427 7.19 -19.62 -4.75
N VAL A 428 7.28 -19.43 -6.07
CA VAL A 428 7.42 -18.11 -6.67
C VAL A 428 6.05 -17.55 -6.98
N SER A 429 5.87 -16.27 -6.68
CA SER A 429 4.76 -15.46 -7.15
C SER A 429 5.36 -14.31 -7.96
N ALA A 430 4.95 -14.21 -9.22
CA ALA A 430 5.46 -13.24 -10.16
C ALA A 430 4.32 -12.59 -10.96
N THR A 431 4.57 -11.36 -11.42
CA THR A 431 3.68 -10.62 -12.30
C THR A 431 4.37 -10.41 -13.63
N LEU A 432 3.73 -10.85 -14.70
CA LEU A 432 4.17 -10.62 -16.08
C LEU A 432 3.34 -9.49 -16.71
N ILE A 433 4.00 -8.59 -17.41
CA ILE A 433 3.35 -7.58 -18.27
C ILE A 433 3.91 -7.77 -19.68
N ARG A 434 3.04 -8.09 -20.65
CA ARG A 434 3.44 -8.43 -22.03
C ARG A 434 4.56 -9.48 -22.11
N ASP A 435 4.42 -10.55 -21.34
CA ASP A 435 5.40 -11.65 -21.27
C ASP A 435 6.79 -11.20 -20.76
N GLU A 436 6.90 -10.05 -20.11
CA GLU A 436 8.10 -9.59 -19.42
C GLU A 436 7.89 -9.68 -17.90
N LEU A 437 8.90 -10.20 -17.19
CA LEU A 437 8.88 -10.32 -15.73
C LEU A 437 9.06 -8.94 -15.10
N VAL A 438 8.05 -8.47 -14.37
CA VAL A 438 8.05 -7.14 -13.76
C VAL A 438 8.32 -7.21 -12.25
N GLU A 439 7.68 -8.16 -11.59
CA GLU A 439 7.84 -8.38 -10.16
C GLU A 439 7.92 -9.87 -9.90
N ALA A 440 8.80 -10.28 -9.00
CA ALA A 440 8.89 -11.67 -8.55
C ALA A 440 9.39 -11.72 -7.11
N SER A 441 8.76 -12.57 -6.31
CA SER A 441 9.23 -12.93 -4.99
C SER A 441 9.03 -14.42 -4.75
N ALA A 442 9.86 -14.99 -3.88
CA ALA A 442 9.82 -16.39 -3.52
C ALA A 442 9.56 -16.57 -2.02
N LEU A 443 8.80 -17.61 -1.67
CA LEU A 443 8.57 -18.03 -0.29
C LEU A 443 8.83 -19.53 -0.17
N GLU A 444 9.68 -19.93 0.77
CA GLU A 444 9.83 -21.35 1.11
C GLU A 444 8.58 -21.86 1.81
N VAL A 445 7.97 -22.91 1.25
CA VAL A 445 6.72 -23.46 1.78
C VAL A 445 7.05 -24.53 2.80
N VAL A 446 6.53 -24.37 4.02
CA VAL A 446 6.56 -25.41 5.04
C VAL A 446 5.78 -26.61 4.51
N THR A 447 6.47 -27.71 4.23
CA THR A 447 5.80 -28.96 3.86
C THR A 447 5.21 -29.53 5.16
N PRO A 448 3.88 -29.70 5.26
CA PRO A 448 3.22 -30.14 6.49
C PRO A 448 3.57 -31.56 6.92
#